data_AF-A0A4D7C845-F1
#
_entry.id   AF-A0A4D7C845-F1
#
_cell.length_a   1.000
_cell.length_b   1.000
_cell.length_c   1.000
_cell.angle_alpha   90.00
_cell.angle_beta   90.00
_cell.angle_gamma   90.00
#
_symmetry.space_group_name_H-M   'P 1'
#
loop_
_entity.id
_entity.type
_entity.pdbx_description
1 polymer ?
#
loop_
_entity_poly.entity_id
_entity_poly.type
_entity_poly.pdbx_seq_one_letter_code
_entity_poly.pdbx_strand_id
1 'polypeptide(L)'
;MLTGLVFAGNHFDPQNSADNFIVNIYADDPSFPGAPSIAPLWSQTVGDIAETALGVSDVDGNPLFRYEIAVAGPALLAGQQYWLSIVNELGQQGDDWFWSFSEDGADGFNAGRSLLGGLVDFDVFADGDLAFTLLGEPVRDVPEPGSIALLGAGLALAGFARRKRA
;
A
#
# COMPACT_ATOMS: atom_id res chain seq x y z
N MET A 1 6.50 -5.31 -10.45
CA MET A 1 7.44 -4.26 -10.04
C MET A 1 6.62 -3.04 -9.71
N LEU A 2 6.83 -2.45 -8.54
CA LEU A 2 6.14 -1.21 -8.15
C LEU A 2 6.65 -0.04 -9.01
N THR A 3 5.75 0.67 -9.66
CA THR A 3 6.06 1.78 -10.59
C THR A 3 5.49 3.12 -10.14
N GLY A 4 4.51 3.11 -9.24
CA GLY A 4 3.91 4.34 -8.74
C GLY A 4 3.05 4.12 -7.51
N LEU A 5 2.71 5.23 -6.87
CA LEU A 5 1.87 5.27 -5.70
C LEU A 5 0.90 6.44 -5.84
N VAL A 6 -0.34 6.21 -5.45
CA VAL A 6 -1.33 7.25 -5.21
C VAL A 6 -1.71 7.17 -3.75
N PHE A 7 -1.69 8.29 -3.03
CA PHE A 7 -2.04 8.31 -1.61
C PHE A 7 -2.71 9.63 -1.25
N ALA A 8 -3.39 9.65 -0.11
CA ALA A 8 -4.10 10.83 0.37
C ALA A 8 -3.73 11.16 1.82
N GLY A 9 -3.76 12.44 2.12
CA GLY A 9 -3.45 12.98 3.43
C GLY A 9 -3.83 14.45 3.54
N ASN A 10 -3.51 15.04 4.67
CA ASN A 10 -3.74 16.45 4.97
C ASN A 10 -2.59 17.02 5.78
N HIS A 11 -2.60 18.34 5.91
CA HIS A 11 -1.73 19.08 6.81
C HIS A 11 -2.53 19.77 7.91
N PHE A 12 -1.92 20.00 9.07
CA PHE A 12 -2.48 20.93 10.06
C PHE A 12 -2.35 22.38 9.57
N ASP A 13 -1.16 22.79 9.15
CA ASP A 13 -0.94 24.12 8.57
C ASP A 13 -0.79 24.06 7.04
N PRO A 14 -1.41 25.00 6.29
CA PRO A 14 -1.26 25.06 4.85
C PRO A 14 0.20 25.33 4.46
N GLN A 15 0.81 24.37 3.76
CA GLN A 15 2.17 24.49 3.23
C GLN A 15 2.17 25.39 1.98
N ASN A 16 3.15 26.28 1.88
CA ASN A 16 3.36 27.14 0.69
C ASN A 16 4.43 26.59 -0.26
N SER A 17 4.88 25.35 -0.04
CA SER A 17 5.90 24.66 -0.82
C SER A 17 5.42 23.27 -1.23
N ALA A 18 6.01 22.74 -2.30
CA ALA A 18 5.79 21.35 -2.70
C ALA A 18 6.30 20.38 -1.63
N ASP A 19 5.65 19.23 -1.53
CA ASP A 19 5.97 18.21 -0.54
C ASP A 19 7.12 17.32 -1.00
N ASN A 20 7.94 16.90 -0.04
CA ASN A 20 8.93 15.84 -0.23
C ASN A 20 8.49 14.65 0.61
N PHE A 21 8.66 13.43 0.11
CA PHE A 21 8.30 12.22 0.85
C PHE A 21 9.44 11.22 0.80
N ILE A 22 9.64 10.51 1.91
CA ILE A 22 10.41 9.27 1.95
C ILE A 22 9.42 8.12 1.92
N VAL A 23 9.54 7.31 0.88
CA VAL A 23 8.74 6.10 0.70
C VAL A 23 9.58 4.89 1.07
N ASN A 24 9.07 4.06 1.97
CA ASN A 24 9.71 2.84 2.40
C ASN A 24 8.78 1.64 2.19
N ILE A 25 9.34 0.52 1.77
CA ILE A 25 8.68 -0.78 1.76
C ILE A 25 9.41 -1.69 2.75
N TYR A 26 8.68 -2.27 3.69
CA TYR A 26 9.19 -3.24 4.66
C TYR A 26 8.63 -4.63 4.39
N ALA A 27 9.39 -5.65 4.81
CA ALA A 27 8.85 -6.99 4.98
C ALA A 27 8.01 -7.03 6.27
N ASP A 28 7.21 -8.07 6.42
CA ASP A 28 6.68 -8.46 7.73
C ASP A 28 7.83 -8.99 8.62
N ASP A 29 7.85 -8.62 9.90
CA ASP A 29 8.87 -9.06 10.84
C ASP A 29 8.67 -10.55 11.17
N PRO A 30 9.63 -11.44 10.84
CA PRO A 30 9.49 -12.86 11.14
C PRO A 30 9.47 -13.18 12.64
N SER A 31 9.95 -12.27 13.48
CA SER A 31 9.98 -12.38 14.93
C SER A 31 8.71 -11.82 15.59
N PHE A 32 7.99 -10.93 14.89
CA PHE A 32 6.72 -10.35 15.33
C PHE A 32 5.75 -10.24 14.13
N PRO A 33 5.12 -11.35 13.73
CA PRO A 33 4.20 -11.36 12.59
C PRO A 33 3.08 -10.34 12.75
N GLY A 34 2.77 -9.60 11.69
CA GLY A 34 1.81 -8.50 11.74
C GLY A 34 2.41 -7.16 12.15
N ALA A 35 3.73 -7.00 12.07
CA ALA A 35 4.40 -5.70 12.14
C ALA A 35 5.51 -5.59 11.08
N PRO A 36 5.86 -4.38 10.63
CA PRO A 36 6.98 -4.15 9.74
C PRO A 36 8.32 -4.55 10.37
N SER A 37 9.23 -5.08 9.54
CA SER A 37 10.62 -5.34 9.94
C SER A 37 11.37 -4.05 10.27
N ILE A 38 12.40 -4.13 11.12
CA ILE A 38 13.21 -2.97 11.55
C ILE A 38 13.90 -2.19 10.42
N ALA A 39 14.17 -2.83 9.27
CA ALA A 39 14.86 -2.22 8.14
C ALA A 39 14.00 -2.33 6.87
N PRO A 40 13.91 -1.26 6.07
CA PRO A 40 13.16 -1.33 4.82
C PRO A 40 13.88 -2.23 3.82
N LEU A 41 13.10 -3.01 3.06
CA LEU A 41 13.58 -3.71 1.87
C LEU A 41 13.98 -2.73 0.77
N TRP A 42 13.35 -1.56 0.76
CA TRP A 42 13.55 -0.52 -0.24
C TRP A 42 13.12 0.84 0.33
N SER A 43 13.86 1.88 -0.04
CA SER A 43 13.62 3.27 0.36
C SER A 43 13.91 4.21 -0.81
N GLN A 44 13.06 5.20 -1.03
CA GLN A 44 13.27 6.26 -2.02
C GLN A 44 12.72 7.59 -1.49
N THR A 45 13.53 8.63 -1.58
CA THR A 45 13.05 10.02 -1.46
C THR A 45 12.49 10.49 -2.79
N VAL A 46 11.29 11.04 -2.77
CA VAL A 46 10.63 11.72 -3.88
C VAL A 46 10.36 13.16 -3.47
N GLY A 47 10.72 14.11 -4.31
CA GLY A 47 10.64 15.53 -3.97
C GLY A 47 9.84 16.35 -4.97
N ASP A 48 9.49 17.56 -4.57
CA ASP A 48 8.71 18.53 -5.33
C ASP A 48 7.36 17.97 -5.84
N ILE A 49 6.67 17.22 -4.97
CA ILE A 49 5.39 16.61 -5.30
C ILE A 49 4.27 17.65 -5.17
N ALA A 50 3.50 17.80 -6.25
CA ALA A 50 2.33 18.66 -6.27
C ALA A 50 1.16 17.97 -5.56
N GLU A 51 0.52 18.70 -4.66
CA GLU A 51 -0.75 18.31 -4.06
C GLU A 51 -1.92 18.53 -5.03
N THR A 52 -2.89 17.62 -5.03
CA THR A 52 -4.16 17.78 -5.73
C THR A 52 -5.30 17.82 -4.72
N ALA A 53 -5.92 18.99 -4.55
CA ALA A 53 -7.05 19.13 -3.63
C ALA A 53 -8.20 18.18 -4.02
N LEU A 54 -8.71 17.43 -3.04
CA LEU A 54 -9.85 16.52 -3.24
C LEU A 54 -11.20 17.22 -3.13
N GLY A 55 -11.22 18.47 -2.65
CA GLY A 55 -12.45 19.25 -2.47
C GLY A 55 -13.30 18.81 -1.27
N VAL A 56 -12.72 18.00 -0.39
CA VAL A 56 -13.30 17.54 0.89
C VAL A 56 -12.32 17.83 2.02
N SER A 57 -12.84 17.86 3.24
CA SER A 57 -12.06 18.06 4.47
C SER A 57 -12.24 16.89 5.43
N ASP A 58 -11.28 16.71 6.33
CA ASP A 58 -11.41 15.81 7.47
C ASP A 58 -12.45 16.32 8.51
N VAL A 59 -12.58 15.59 9.62
CA VAL A 59 -13.52 15.92 10.71
C VAL A 59 -13.19 17.22 11.45
N ASP A 60 -11.94 17.66 11.39
CA ASP A 60 -11.44 18.89 12.03
C ASP A 60 -11.47 20.09 11.04
N GLY A 61 -11.85 19.85 9.79
CA GLY A 61 -11.98 20.86 8.75
C GLY A 61 -10.74 21.04 7.87
N ASN A 62 -9.70 20.23 8.08
CA ASN A 62 -8.47 20.30 7.29
C ASN A 62 -8.70 19.77 5.88
N PRO A 63 -8.30 20.50 4.82
CA PRO A 63 -8.49 20.05 3.45
C PRO A 63 -7.67 18.78 3.17
N LEU A 64 -8.28 17.85 2.44
CA LEU A 64 -7.64 16.61 2.02
C LEU A 64 -7.03 16.78 0.62
N PHE A 65 -5.83 16.20 0.46
CA PHE A 65 -5.06 16.24 -0.76
C PHE A 65 -4.70 14.83 -1.23
N ARG A 66 -4.65 14.69 -2.56
CA ARG A 66 -4.15 13.51 -3.25
C ARG A 66 -2.77 13.79 -3.80
N TYR A 67 -1.91 12.79 -3.64
CA TYR A 67 -0.55 12.76 -4.14
C TYR A 67 -0.42 11.61 -5.13
N GLU A 68 0.35 11.84 -6.19
CA GLU A 68 0.68 10.82 -7.18
C GLU A 68 2.16 10.90 -7.48
N ILE A 69 2.86 9.79 -7.24
CA ILE A 69 4.31 9.71 -7.37
C ILE A 69 4.69 8.52 -8.22
N ALA A 70 5.70 8.72 -9.08
CA ALA A 70 6.36 7.65 -9.80
C ALA A 70 7.54 7.13 -8.96
N VAL A 71 7.66 5.81 -8.85
CA VAL A 71 8.73 5.16 -8.09
C VAL A 71 9.37 4.04 -8.91
N ALA A 72 10.63 3.74 -8.63
CA ALA A 72 11.32 2.57 -9.18
C ALA A 72 11.46 1.51 -8.07
N GLY A 73 10.30 0.97 -7.65
CA GLY A 73 10.20 0.13 -6.47
C GLY A 73 10.51 -1.35 -6.70
N PRO A 74 10.52 -2.16 -5.63
CA PRO A 74 10.87 -3.57 -5.71
C PRO A 74 9.80 -4.40 -6.43
N ALA A 75 10.16 -5.64 -6.75
CA ALA A 75 9.18 -6.67 -7.10
C ALA A 75 8.50 -7.20 -5.83
N LEU A 76 7.21 -6.95 -5.69
CA LEU A 76 6.38 -7.51 -4.62
C LEU A 76 5.82 -8.86 -5.07
N LEU A 77 5.99 -9.89 -4.25
CA LEU A 77 5.55 -11.25 -4.56
C LEU A 77 4.13 -11.50 -4.05
N ALA A 78 3.33 -12.19 -4.86
CA ALA A 78 1.99 -12.60 -4.42
C ALA A 78 2.05 -13.56 -3.22
N GLY A 79 1.14 -13.39 -2.27
CA GLY A 79 1.07 -14.21 -1.06
C GLY A 79 2.07 -13.81 0.04
N GLN A 80 2.80 -12.71 -0.14
CA GLN A 80 3.69 -12.15 0.87
C GLN A 80 3.09 -10.84 1.42
N GLN A 81 3.15 -10.67 2.74
CA GLN A 81 2.79 -9.41 3.40
C GLN A 81 3.97 -8.43 3.35
N TYR A 82 3.63 -7.18 3.03
CA TYR A 82 4.55 -6.05 2.97
C TYR A 82 3.90 -4.86 3.66
N TRP A 83 4.72 -3.94 4.15
CA TRP A 83 4.28 -2.71 4.78
C TRP A 83 4.77 -1.50 3.98
N LEU A 84 3.89 -0.53 3.77
CA LEU A 84 4.20 0.74 3.13
C LEU A 84 4.31 1.82 4.21
N SER A 85 5.37 2.61 4.17
CA SER A 85 5.48 3.84 4.94
C SER A 85 5.77 4.99 3.99
N ILE A 86 4.99 6.05 4.10
CA ILE A 86 5.22 7.32 3.43
C ILE A 86 5.26 8.36 4.54
N VAL A 87 6.37 9.07 4.62
CA VAL A 87 6.59 10.14 5.59
C VAL A 87 6.99 11.40 4.84
N ASN A 88 6.38 12.53 5.19
CA ASN A 88 6.75 13.80 4.58
C ASN A 88 8.11 14.23 5.14
N GLU A 89 9.08 14.50 4.26
CA GLU A 89 10.37 15.07 4.61
C GLU A 89 10.22 16.59 4.74
N LEU A 90 9.60 17.01 5.83
CA LEU A 90 9.70 18.38 6.30
C LEU A 90 11.02 18.50 7.08
N GLY A 91 11.69 19.65 6.96
CA GLY A 91 12.94 19.90 7.67
C GLY A 91 12.77 19.94 9.21
N GLN A 92 13.51 20.82 9.89
CA GLN A 92 13.49 20.93 11.36
C GLN A 92 12.15 21.39 11.99
N GLN A 93 11.05 21.50 11.24
CA GLN A 93 9.76 21.98 11.76
C GLN A 93 8.64 21.00 11.42
N GLY A 94 8.20 20.29 12.47
CA GLY A 94 6.88 19.64 12.61
C GLY A 94 6.54 18.56 11.60
N ASP A 95 6.38 17.31 12.06
CA ASP A 95 5.56 16.32 11.34
C ASP A 95 4.13 16.87 11.28
N ASP A 96 3.81 17.58 10.19
CA ASP A 96 2.53 18.27 10.05
C ASP A 96 1.64 17.63 8.98
N TRP A 97 2.13 16.57 8.33
CA TRP A 97 1.39 15.78 7.35
C TRP A 97 0.86 14.49 7.99
N PHE A 98 -0.40 14.18 7.71
CA PHE A 98 -1.09 13.01 8.24
C PHE A 98 -1.73 12.21 7.12
N TRP A 99 -1.76 10.90 7.32
CA TRP A 99 -2.47 10.00 6.41
C TRP A 99 -3.97 10.21 6.49
N SER A 100 -4.63 10.14 5.34
CA SER A 100 -6.08 9.96 5.29
C SER A 100 -6.43 8.49 5.46
N PHE A 101 -7.56 8.22 6.10
CA PHE A 101 -8.13 6.87 6.18
C PHE A 101 -8.98 6.54 4.95
N SER A 102 -8.98 5.27 4.57
CA SER A 102 -9.84 4.72 3.53
C SER A 102 -11.08 4.10 4.16
N GLU A 103 -12.25 4.30 3.53
CA GLU A 103 -13.45 3.51 3.84
C GLU A 103 -13.36 2.10 3.23
N ASP A 104 -12.50 1.93 2.23
CA ASP A 104 -12.24 0.68 1.53
C ASP A 104 -10.91 0.10 2.01
N GLY A 105 -10.94 -1.05 2.68
CA GLY A 105 -9.78 -1.62 3.35
C GLY A 105 -9.96 -3.10 3.70
N ALA A 106 -8.86 -3.79 4.00
CA ALA A 106 -8.87 -5.25 4.06
C ALA A 106 -9.02 -5.78 5.50
N ASP A 107 -8.31 -5.18 6.46
CA ASP A 107 -8.24 -5.68 7.82
C ASP A 107 -8.40 -4.61 8.92
N GLY A 108 -8.39 -3.32 8.56
CA GLY A 108 -8.57 -2.22 9.52
C GLY A 108 -7.36 -1.94 10.39
N PHE A 109 -6.18 -2.46 10.05
CA PHE A 109 -4.96 -2.25 10.80
C PHE A 109 -3.96 -1.38 10.02
N ASN A 110 -3.24 -0.53 10.74
CA ASN A 110 -2.06 0.13 10.22
C ASN A 110 -0.94 0.14 11.27
N ALA A 111 0.24 0.59 10.87
CA ALA A 111 1.38 0.73 11.75
C ALA A 111 1.96 2.13 11.64
N GLY A 112 2.24 2.74 12.79
CA GLY A 112 2.90 4.04 12.88
C GLY A 112 4.17 3.94 13.70
N ARG A 113 5.01 4.97 13.61
CA ARG A 113 6.23 5.05 14.43
C ARG A 113 5.86 5.02 15.91
N SER A 114 6.55 4.18 16.69
CA SER A 114 6.26 4.01 18.10
C SER A 114 6.43 5.32 18.87
N LEU A 115 5.42 5.63 19.68
CA LEU A 115 5.43 6.81 20.57
C LEU A 115 6.44 6.66 21.71
N LEU A 116 6.94 5.43 21.95
CA LEU A 116 7.90 5.11 23.01
C LEU A 116 9.37 5.30 22.59
N GLY A 117 9.64 5.70 21.33
CA GLY A 117 10.89 6.36 20.95
C GLY A 117 12.04 5.50 20.45
N GLY A 118 11.81 4.25 20.05
CA GLY A 118 12.77 3.51 19.23
C GLY A 118 12.78 4.05 17.80
N LEU A 119 13.97 4.37 17.24
CA LEU A 119 14.08 4.89 15.86
C LEU A 119 13.47 3.98 14.78
N VAL A 120 13.20 2.72 15.12
CA VAL A 120 12.74 1.64 14.23
C VAL A 120 11.60 0.81 14.84
N ASP A 121 11.01 1.28 15.94
CA ASP A 121 9.89 0.56 16.56
C ASP A 121 8.59 1.07 15.93
N PHE A 122 7.73 0.13 15.55
CA PHE A 122 6.39 0.42 15.03
C PHE A 122 5.34 -0.08 16.02
N ASP A 123 4.36 0.75 16.29
CA ASP A 123 3.15 0.36 17.01
C ASP A 123 2.07 0.05 15.96
N VAL A 124 1.35 -1.06 16.16
CA VAL A 124 0.24 -1.47 15.31
C VAL A 124 -1.06 -0.96 15.92
N PHE A 125 -1.87 -0.30 15.10
CA PHE A 125 -3.12 0.34 15.49
C PHE A 125 -4.30 -0.31 14.76
N ALA A 126 -5.46 -0.30 15.42
CA ALA A 126 -6.73 -0.81 14.89
C ALA A 126 -7.73 0.34 14.70
N ASP A 127 -7.26 1.39 14.03
CA ASP A 127 -7.97 2.66 13.78
C ASP A 127 -8.37 2.84 12.31
N GLY A 128 -8.05 1.87 11.45
CA GLY A 128 -8.51 1.81 10.05
C GLY A 128 -7.38 1.61 9.04
N ASP A 129 -7.78 1.40 7.79
CA ASP A 129 -6.85 1.28 6.66
C ASP A 129 -6.47 2.67 6.13
N LEU A 130 -5.21 2.85 5.76
CA LEU A 130 -4.73 4.11 5.17
C LEU A 130 -5.08 4.20 3.68
N ALA A 131 -5.37 5.39 3.19
CA ALA A 131 -5.80 5.63 1.81
C ALA A 131 -4.62 5.65 0.82
N PHE A 132 -4.36 4.51 0.17
CA PHE A 132 -3.38 4.42 -0.91
C PHE A 132 -3.78 3.45 -2.04
N THR A 133 -3.08 3.56 -3.15
CA THR A 133 -3.13 2.63 -4.28
C THR A 133 -1.72 2.41 -4.79
N LEU A 134 -1.36 1.14 -4.99
CA LEU A 134 -0.09 0.75 -5.60
C LEU A 134 -0.27 0.61 -7.11
N LEU A 135 0.64 1.20 -7.88
CA LEU A 135 0.73 1.03 -9.33
C LEU A 135 1.93 0.15 -9.64
N GLY A 136 1.78 -0.81 -10.56
CA GLY A 136 2.88 -1.70 -10.90
C GLY A 136 2.60 -2.61 -12.07
N GLU A 137 3.69 -3.18 -12.60
CA GLU A 137 3.64 -4.18 -13.67
C GLU A 137 3.75 -5.60 -13.08
N PRO A 138 2.94 -6.57 -13.53
CA PRO A 138 3.09 -7.96 -13.11
C PRO A 138 4.50 -8.50 -13.41
N VAL A 139 5.14 -9.14 -12.43
CA VAL A 139 6.52 -9.68 -12.59
C VAL A 139 6.51 -11.00 -13.35
N ARG A 140 5.37 -11.69 -13.39
CA ARG A 140 5.15 -12.89 -14.20
C ARG A 140 3.72 -12.91 -14.70
N ASP A 141 3.55 -13.36 -15.94
CA ASP A 141 2.28 -13.92 -16.39
C ASP A 141 1.93 -15.08 -15.46
N VAL A 142 0.91 -14.90 -14.63
CA VAL A 142 0.34 -16.00 -13.86
C VAL A 142 -0.25 -16.95 -14.90
N PRO A 143 0.25 -18.19 -15.04
CA PRO A 143 -0.33 -19.13 -16.00
C PRO A 143 -1.82 -19.25 -15.71
N GLU A 144 -2.64 -19.17 -16.75
CA GLU A 144 -4.10 -19.27 -16.60
C GLU A 144 -4.45 -20.42 -15.66
N PRO A 145 -5.32 -20.21 -14.65
CA PRO A 145 -5.55 -21.23 -13.65
C PRO A 145 -5.98 -22.53 -14.32
N GLY A 146 -5.30 -23.63 -13.99
CA GLY A 146 -5.58 -24.96 -14.54
C GLY A 146 -7.03 -25.42 -14.38
N SER A 147 -7.85 -24.68 -13.64
CA SER A 147 -9.32 -24.74 -13.64
C SER A 147 -9.95 -24.74 -15.04
N ILE A 148 -9.42 -24.03 -16.05
CA ILE A 148 -9.96 -24.11 -17.43
C ILE A 148 -9.67 -25.49 -18.03
N ALA A 149 -8.44 -25.98 -17.85
CA ALA A 149 -8.07 -27.32 -18.28
C ALA A 149 -8.85 -28.41 -17.53
N LEU A 150 -9.09 -28.24 -16.23
CA LEU A 150 -9.89 -29.13 -15.39
C LEU A 150 -11.37 -29.11 -15.76
N LEU A 151 -11.92 -27.93 -16.02
CA LEU A 151 -13.30 -27.77 -16.50
C LEU A 151 -13.46 -28.43 -17.87
N GLY A 152 -12.52 -28.18 -18.79
CA GLY A 152 -12.48 -28.82 -20.10
C GLY A 152 -12.39 -30.34 -20.01
N ALA A 153 -11.49 -30.86 -19.17
CA ALA A 153 -11.34 -32.29 -18.92
C ALA A 153 -12.61 -32.90 -18.28
N GLY A 154 -13.22 -32.21 -17.32
CA GLY A 154 -14.46 -32.63 -16.68
C GLY A 154 -15.62 -32.74 -17.66
N LEU A 155 -15.78 -31.74 -18.54
CA LEU A 155 -16.80 -31.73 -19.59
C LEU A 155 -16.56 -32.84 -20.63
N ALA A 156 -15.30 -33.06 -21.02
CA ALA A 156 -14.94 -34.14 -21.94
C ALA A 156 -15.28 -35.51 -21.35
N LEU A 157 -14.88 -35.76 -20.10
CA LEU A 157 -15.19 -37.02 -19.39
C LEU A 157 -16.70 -37.23 -19.24
N ALA A 158 -17.46 -36.18 -18.89
CA ALA A 158 -18.92 -36.23 -18.81
C ALA A 158 -19.56 -36.56 -20.18
N GLY A 159 -19.04 -35.96 -21.27
CA GLY A 159 -19.48 -36.25 -22.64
C GLY A 159 -19.22 -37.70 -23.05
N PHE A 160 -18.04 -38.24 -22.76
CA PHE A 160 -17.71 -39.65 -23.02
C PHE A 160 -18.55 -40.62 -22.19
N ALA A 161 -18.79 -40.31 -20.91
CA ALA A 161 -19.63 -41.12 -20.04
C ALA A 161 -21.08 -41.22 -20.53
N ARG A 162 -21.61 -40.13 -21.13
CA ARG A 162 -22.97 -40.09 -21.68
C ARG A 162 -23.11 -40.95 -22.95
N ARG A 163 -22.09 -40.99 -23.81
CA ARG A 163 -22.09 -41.83 -25.04
C ARG A 163 -22.02 -43.33 -24.78
N LYS A 164 -21.47 -43.79 -23.65
CA LYS A 164 -21.43 -45.23 -23.31
C LYS A 164 -22.74 -45.77 -22.71
N ARG A 165 -23.69 -44.90 -22.35
CA ARG A 165 -24.98 -45.28 -21.76
C ARG A 165 -26.15 -45.23 -22.76
N ALA A 166 -25.94 -44.68 -23.94
CA ALA A 166 -26.88 -44.70 -25.06
C ALA A 166 -26.47 -45.79 -26.06
#